data_AF-A0A6V7NID1-F1
#
_entry.id   AF-A0A6V7NID1-F1
#
_cell.length_a   1.000
_cell.length_b   1.000
_cell.length_c   1.000
_cell.angle_alpha   90.00
_cell.angle_beta   90.00
_cell.angle_gamma   90.00
#
_symmetry.space_group_name_H-M   'P 1'
#
loop_
_entity.id
_entity.type
_entity.pdbx_description
1 polymer ?
#
loop_
_entity_poly.entity_id
_entity_poly.type
_entity_poly.pdbx_seq_one_letter_code
_entity_poly.pdbx_strand_id
1 'polypeptide(L)'
;MGILKQGPWGEATGHPFDMGEVKKILGFEVWSSDGYLHGIQFHYLLQDGQKGFTPVYGGKVGGHHKVHMVRYLCSSLFAFARVPDPPQTQGIHCSHGQSLPCICTASHKYNRV
;
A
#
# COMPACT_ATOMS: atom_id res chain seq x y z
N MET A 1 -21.00 10.84 -2.14
CA MET A 1 -20.55 9.72 -2.99
C MET A 1 -20.48 8.49 -2.11
N GLY A 2 -21.12 7.38 -2.51
CA GLY A 2 -21.12 6.13 -1.74
C GLY A 2 -19.87 5.29 -1.98
N ILE A 3 -19.68 4.27 -1.14
CA ILE A 3 -18.61 3.27 -1.30
C ILE A 3 -19.01 2.29 -2.42
N LEU A 4 -18.14 2.11 -3.41
CA LEU A 4 -18.30 1.11 -4.45
C LEU A 4 -17.73 -0.23 -3.97
N LYS A 5 -18.56 -1.27 -3.89
CA LYS A 5 -18.13 -2.64 -3.60
C LYS A 5 -17.74 -3.36 -4.90
N GLN A 6 -16.54 -3.95 -4.94
CA GLN A 6 -16.02 -4.72 -6.07
C GLN A 6 -15.57 -6.12 -5.61
N GLY A 7 -15.71 -7.11 -6.50
CA GLY A 7 -15.44 -8.53 -6.22
C GLY A 7 -16.66 -9.29 -5.69
N PRO A 8 -16.47 -10.51 -5.13
CA PRO A 8 -15.19 -11.20 -4.94
C PRO A 8 -14.57 -11.72 -6.24
N TRP A 9 -13.26 -11.94 -6.23
CA TRP A 9 -12.53 -12.63 -7.30
C TRP A 9 -11.95 -13.93 -6.74
N GLY A 10 -12.30 -15.06 -7.34
CA GLY A 10 -11.88 -16.38 -6.88
C GLY A 10 -13.00 -17.40 -7.06
N GLU A 11 -12.80 -18.58 -6.48
CA GLU A 11 -13.80 -19.65 -6.47
C GLU A 11 -14.94 -19.35 -5.49
N ALA A 12 -16.10 -19.98 -5.71
CA ALA A 12 -17.26 -19.89 -4.82
C ALA A 12 -17.19 -20.82 -3.60
N THR A 13 -15.99 -21.31 -3.25
CA THR A 13 -15.76 -22.24 -2.15
C THR A 13 -15.40 -21.50 -0.85
N GLY A 14 -15.63 -22.13 0.30
CA GLY A 14 -15.36 -21.55 1.62
C GLY A 14 -16.53 -20.75 2.21
N HIS A 15 -16.26 -20.02 3.30
CA HIS A 15 -17.26 -19.18 3.96
C HIS A 15 -17.14 -17.72 3.49
N PRO A 16 -18.26 -17.09 3.06
CA PRO A 16 -18.24 -15.70 2.69
C PRO A 16 -17.91 -14.83 3.91
N PHE A 17 -17.18 -13.74 3.68
CA PHE A 17 -16.91 -12.73 4.70
C PHE A 17 -17.09 -11.31 4.16
N ASP A 18 -17.46 -10.41 5.05
CA ASP A 18 -17.62 -8.98 4.77
C ASP A 18 -17.17 -8.19 6.01
N MET A 19 -16.55 -7.04 5.79
CA MET A 19 -16.15 -6.11 6.84
C MET A 19 -17.19 -5.02 7.09
N GLY A 20 -18.20 -4.92 6.23
CA GLY A 20 -19.14 -3.82 6.21
C GLY A 20 -18.47 -2.50 5.85
N GLU A 21 -19.10 -1.40 6.27
CA GLU A 21 -18.58 -0.06 6.02
C GLU A 21 -17.52 0.34 7.06
N VAL A 22 -16.33 0.70 6.58
CA VAL A 22 -15.24 1.22 7.40
C VAL A 22 -14.79 2.57 6.88
N LYS A 23 -14.38 3.46 7.78
CA LYS A 23 -13.92 4.81 7.43
C LYS A 23 -12.60 4.79 6.68
N LYS A 24 -11.69 3.90 7.07
CA LYS A 24 -10.35 3.79 6.47
C LYS A 24 -9.68 2.47 6.79
N ILE A 25 -9.04 1.84 5.80
CA ILE A 25 -8.10 0.73 6.05
C ILE A 25 -6.74 1.30 6.46
N LEU A 26 -6.17 0.77 7.55
CA LEU A 26 -4.88 1.18 8.13
C LEU A 26 -3.74 0.25 7.73
N GLY A 27 -4.05 -1.00 7.42
CA GLY A 27 -3.08 -2.03 7.06
C GLY A 27 -3.74 -3.39 7.02
N PHE A 28 -2.95 -4.41 6.73
CA PHE A 28 -3.39 -5.79 6.74
C PHE A 28 -2.24 -6.73 7.07
N GLU A 29 -2.58 -7.91 7.59
CA GLU A 29 -1.66 -9.00 7.85
C GLU A 29 -2.03 -10.19 6.96
N VAL A 30 -1.02 -10.86 6.42
CA VAL A 30 -1.15 -12.00 5.51
C VAL A 30 -0.37 -13.19 6.03
N TRP A 31 -0.98 -14.36 5.94
CA TRP A 31 -0.34 -15.65 6.15
C TRP A 31 -0.28 -16.39 4.80
N SER A 32 0.93 -16.76 4.38
CA SER A 32 1.16 -17.40 3.08
C SER A 32 2.27 -18.45 3.13
N SER A 33 2.09 -19.57 2.43
CA SER A 33 3.13 -20.55 2.16
C SER A 33 2.98 -21.07 0.74
N ASP A 34 4.08 -21.51 0.13
CA ASP A 34 4.06 -22.25 -1.15
C ASP A 34 3.36 -21.51 -2.30
N GLY A 35 3.40 -20.17 -2.28
CA GLY A 35 2.75 -19.31 -3.27
C GLY A 35 1.24 -19.09 -3.06
N TYR A 36 0.66 -19.63 -1.99
CA TYR A 36 -0.76 -19.49 -1.67
C TYR A 36 -1.00 -18.58 -0.47
N LEU A 37 -2.09 -17.81 -0.53
CA LEU A 37 -2.62 -17.05 0.59
C LEU A 37 -3.50 -17.97 1.44
N HIS A 38 -3.11 -18.18 2.69
CA HIS A 38 -3.86 -19.00 3.64
C HIS A 38 -4.74 -18.17 4.55
N GLY A 39 -4.32 -16.94 4.89
CA GLY A 39 -5.06 -16.10 5.79
C GLY A 39 -4.84 -14.61 5.57
N ILE A 40 -5.88 -13.81 5.85
CA ILE A 40 -5.81 -12.35 5.82
C ILE A 40 -6.55 -11.74 7.01
N GLN A 41 -5.98 -10.69 7.59
CA GLN A 41 -6.62 -9.85 8.60
C GLN A 41 -6.44 -8.38 8.22
N PHE A 42 -7.51 -7.59 8.32
CA PHE A 42 -7.46 -6.16 8.06
C PHE A 42 -7.47 -5.37 9.35
N HIS A 43 -6.69 -4.27 9.38
CA HIS A 43 -6.74 -3.26 10.44
C HIS A 43 -7.39 -2.02 9.86
N TYR A 44 -8.37 -1.45 10.56
CA TYR A 44 -9.19 -0.36 10.03
C TYR A 44 -9.58 0.65 11.09
N LEU A 45 -10.14 1.76 10.62
CA LEU A 45 -10.74 2.82 11.39
C LEU A 45 -12.25 2.78 11.18
N LEU A 46 -13.01 2.74 12.26
CA LEU A 46 -14.47 2.88 12.26
C LEU A 46 -14.89 4.34 12.04
N GLN A 47 -16.17 4.57 11.77
CA GLN A 47 -16.70 5.92 11.52
C GLN A 47 -16.46 6.87 12.71
N ASP A 48 -16.59 6.34 13.92
CA ASP A 48 -16.34 7.02 15.20
C ASP A 48 -14.85 7.31 15.48
N GLY A 49 -13.94 6.83 14.63
CA GLY A 49 -12.49 7.01 14.79
C GLY A 49 -11.81 5.95 15.64
N GLN A 50 -12.51 4.92 16.12
CA GLN A 50 -11.88 3.81 16.81
C GLN A 50 -11.15 2.89 15.84
N LYS A 51 -10.02 2.34 16.29
CA LYS A 51 -9.27 1.33 15.54
C LYS A 51 -9.86 -0.05 15.81
N GLY A 52 -10.07 -0.81 14.75
CA GLY A 52 -10.52 -2.19 14.81
C GLY A 52 -9.66 -3.11 13.95
N PHE A 53 -9.86 -4.40 14.12
CA PHE A 53 -9.29 -5.43 13.26
C PHE A 53 -10.31 -6.53 13.02
N THR A 54 -10.24 -7.17 11.86
CA THR A 54 -11.08 -8.32 11.53
C THR A 54 -10.58 -9.58 12.24
N PRO A 55 -11.40 -10.63 12.41
CA PRO A 55 -10.82 -11.97 12.56
C PRO A 55 -9.90 -12.29 11.38
N VAL A 56 -9.06 -13.31 11.55
CA VAL A 56 -8.33 -13.86 10.39
C VAL A 56 -9.33 -14.62 9.54
N TYR A 57 -9.48 -14.22 8.29
CA TYR A 57 -10.22 -14.99 7.30
C TYR A 57 -9.27 -16.03 6.71
N GLY A 58 -9.58 -17.32 6.90
CA GLY A 58 -8.70 -18.43 6.56
C GLY A 58 -7.88 -18.92 7.76
N GLY A 59 -6.65 -19.37 7.52
CA GLY A 59 -5.74 -19.96 8.51
C GLY A 59 -4.45 -19.17 8.73
N LYS A 60 -3.90 -19.28 9.94
CA LYS A 60 -2.56 -18.75 10.26
C LYS A 60 -1.47 -19.76 9.90
N VAL A 61 -1.26 -19.98 8.60
CA VAL A 61 -0.32 -20.97 8.07
C VAL A 61 0.75 -20.29 7.21
N GLY A 62 2.00 -20.67 7.42
CA GLY A 62 3.13 -20.17 6.64
C GLY A 62 3.75 -18.89 7.18
N GLY A 63 4.45 -18.17 6.29
CA GLY A 63 5.08 -16.89 6.58
C GLY A 63 4.06 -15.80 6.91
N HIS A 64 4.39 -14.96 7.89
CA HIS A 64 3.53 -13.88 8.38
C HIS A 64 4.09 -12.54 7.93
N HIS A 65 3.28 -11.78 7.19
CA HIS A 65 3.65 -10.48 6.65
C HIS A 65 2.68 -9.41 7.13
N LYS A 66 3.22 -8.31 7.64
CA LYS A 66 2.44 -7.15 8.08
C LYS A 66 2.67 -5.98 7.15
N VAL A 67 1.58 -5.45 6.59
CA VAL A 67 1.60 -4.31 5.68
C VAL A 67 0.89 -3.14 6.35
N HIS A 68 1.62 -2.05 6.53
CA HIS A 68 1.06 -0.79 7.01
C HIS A 68 0.77 0.13 5.83
N MET A 69 -0.47 0.63 5.74
CA MET A 69 -0.81 1.67 4.78
C MET A 69 -0.39 3.03 5.32
N VAL A 70 0.83 3.45 4.96
CA VAL A 70 1.31 4.80 5.25
C VAL A 70 0.57 5.76 4.32
N ARG A 71 -0.09 6.78 4.90
CA ARG A 71 -0.51 7.94 4.11
C ARG A 71 0.77 8.65 3.70
N TYR A 72 1.03 8.75 2.40
CA TYR A 72 1.84 9.84 1.87
C TYR A 72 1.08 11.14 2.19
N LEU A 73 1.34 11.68 3.37
CA LEU A 73 1.16 13.10 3.61
C LEU A 73 2.29 13.76 2.83
N CYS A 74 2.04 14.05 1.55
CA CYS A 74 2.76 15.11 0.86
C CYS A 74 2.32 16.42 1.52
N SER A 75 2.83 16.66 2.74
CA SER A 75 2.67 17.91 3.44
C SER A 75 3.53 18.91 2.69
N SER A 76 2.86 19.73 1.89
CA SER A 76 3.29 21.05 1.46
C SER A 76 4.24 21.73 2.46
N LEU A 77 5.55 21.57 2.27
CA LEU A 77 6.51 22.61 2.61
C LEU A 77 6.60 23.50 1.38
N PHE A 78 5.67 24.45 1.28
CA PHE A 78 5.94 25.66 0.49
C PHE A 78 7.07 26.40 1.21
N ALA A 79 8.27 26.33 0.66
CA ALA A 79 9.28 27.37 0.87
C ALA A 79 9.93 27.66 -0.48
N PHE A 80 9.54 28.81 -1.00
CA PHE A 80 10.10 29.54 -2.13
C PHE A 80 11.57 29.24 -2.45
N ALA A 81 11.84 28.83 -3.69
CA ALA A 81 12.93 29.42 -4.46
C ALA A 81 12.52 29.38 -5.94
N ARG A 82 12.57 30.56 -6.56
CA ARG A 82 12.22 30.79 -7.96
C ARG A 82 13.02 29.87 -8.89
N VAL A 83 12.31 29.37 -9.89
CA VAL A 83 12.83 28.85 -11.16
C VAL A 83 13.85 29.83 -11.74
N PRO A 84 15.06 29.34 -12.08
CA PRO A 84 15.41 29.27 -13.50
C PRO A 84 15.89 27.87 -13.88
N ASP A 85 15.23 27.25 -14.86
CA ASP A 85 15.79 26.17 -15.69
C ASP A 85 16.73 26.78 -16.77
N PRO A 86 17.57 26.02 -17.51
CA PRO A 86 18.18 24.67 -17.35
C PRO A 86 19.71 24.74 -17.70
N PRO A 87 20.52 23.70 -18.10
CA PRO A 87 20.23 22.29 -18.43
C PRO A 87 21.24 21.18 -17.99
N GLN A 88 20.71 19.93 -17.93
CA GLN A 88 21.32 18.62 -18.27
C GLN A 88 22.53 18.07 -17.48
N THR A 89 22.77 16.77 -17.28
CA THR A 89 22.03 15.49 -17.15
C THR A 89 23.09 14.48 -16.64
N GLN A 90 22.64 13.43 -15.91
CA GLN A 90 23.21 12.07 -15.78
C GLN A 90 24.08 11.72 -14.55
N GLY A 91 23.57 10.72 -13.81
CA GLY A 91 24.36 9.82 -12.97
C GLY A 91 23.64 9.29 -11.71
N ILE A 92 22.60 8.44 -11.84
CA ILE A 92 22.08 7.71 -10.67
C ILE A 92 22.81 6.36 -10.57
N HIS A 93 23.75 6.29 -9.62
CA HIS A 93 24.50 5.09 -9.26
C HIS A 93 23.89 4.52 -7.98
N CYS A 94 23.22 3.36 -8.06
CA CYS A 94 22.68 2.68 -6.88
C CYS A 94 23.76 1.79 -6.26
N SER A 95 24.54 2.31 -5.32
CA SER A 95 25.47 1.51 -4.52
C SER A 95 24.75 0.80 -3.37
N HIS A 96 24.94 -0.52 -3.30
CA HIS A 96 24.53 -1.39 -2.20
C HIS A 96 24.98 -0.84 -0.84
N GLY A 97 24.03 -0.71 0.09
CA GLY A 97 24.32 -0.54 1.51
C GLY A 97 23.46 0.52 2.19
N GLN A 98 22.63 0.05 3.12
CA GLN A 98 21.91 0.81 4.16
C GLN A 98 20.49 1.27 3.82
N SER A 99 19.59 0.95 4.75
CA SER A 99 18.16 1.20 4.76
C SER A 99 17.81 2.65 4.50
N LEU A 100 16.90 2.92 3.57
CA LEU A 100 15.88 3.97 3.57
C LEU A 100 15.01 3.80 2.29
N PRO A 101 13.71 4.19 2.31
CA PRO A 101 12.77 3.85 1.26
C PRO A 101 13.07 4.63 -0.04
N CYS A 102 13.14 3.89 -1.14
CA CYS A 102 13.31 4.39 -2.50
C CYS A 102 12.20 5.42 -2.83
N ILE A 103 12.57 6.68 -2.95
CA ILE A 103 11.71 7.73 -3.49
C ILE A 103 11.67 7.54 -5.01
N CYS A 104 10.53 7.07 -5.53
CA CYS A 104 10.25 7.06 -6.96
C CYS A 104 10.13 8.50 -7.46
N THR A 105 11.17 9.03 -8.11
CA THR A 105 11.06 10.19 -8.99
C THR A 105 11.02 9.70 -10.42
N ALA A 106 9.93 10.03 -11.13
CA ALA A 106 9.72 9.69 -12.52
C ALA A 106 10.81 10.34 -13.40
N SER A 107 11.65 9.54 -14.05
CA SER A 107 12.48 10.00 -15.15
C SER A 107 11.76 9.67 -16.46
N HIS A 108 11.17 10.68 -17.08
CA HIS A 108 10.60 10.57 -18.42
C HIS A 108 11.73 10.33 -19.43
N LYS A 109 11.77 9.13 -19.99
CA LYS A 109 12.41 8.87 -21.28
C LYS A 109 11.62 9.60 -22.35
N TYR A 110 12.24 10.57 -23.02
CA TYR A 110 11.84 10.94 -24.38
C TYR A 110 13.05 10.77 -25.29
N ASN A 111 12.99 9.73 -26.10
CA ASN A 111 13.97 9.43 -27.13
C ASN A 111 13.36 9.91 -28.46
N ARG A 112 14.04 10.79 -29.19
CA ARG A 112 13.81 10.93 -30.64
C ARG A 112 15.12 11.32 -31.32
N VAL A 113 15.37 10.57 -32.39
CA VAL A 113 16.47 10.60 -33.36
C VAL A 113 16.64 11.99 -33.95
#